data_AF-A0A0S2S3Q8-F1
#
_entry.id   AF-A0A0S2S3Q8-F1
#
_cell.length_a   1.000
_cell.length_b   1.000
_cell.length_c   1.000
_cell.angle_alpha   90.00
_cell.angle_beta   90.00
_cell.angle_gamma   90.00
#
_symmetry.space_group_name_H-M   'P 1'
#
loop_
_entity.id
_entity.type
_entity.pdbx_description
1 polymer ?
#
loop_
_entity_poly.entity_id
_entity_poly.type
_entity_poly.pdbx_seq_one_letter_code
_entity_poly.pdbx_strand_id
1 'polypeptide(L)' 'MTYLEIFTDYRLGSETYGDALMIASRFYTLAVGDVLESSHFTDAERIQRLKELNSAFNNVFPNGGVS' A
#
# COMPACT_ATOMS: atom_id res chain seq x y z
N MET A 1 -10.09 7.43 -4.81
CA MET A 1 -8.95 7.53 -3.90
C MET A 1 -7.93 6.48 -4.33
N THR A 2 -6.70 6.89 -4.61
CA THR A 2 -5.59 6.05 -5.08
C THR A 2 -4.81 5.47 -3.90
N TYR A 3 -4.01 4.43 -4.12
CA TYR A 3 -3.13 3.89 -3.07
C TYR A 3 -2.14 4.94 -2.54
N LEU A 4 -1.65 5.84 -3.40
CA LEU A 4 -0.73 6.91 -2.98
C LEU A 4 -1.40 7.89 -2.01
N GLU A 5 -2.64 8.28 -2.29
CA GLU A 5 -3.42 9.14 -1.40
C GLU A 5 -3.63 8.48 -0.04
N ILE A 6 -4.03 7.20 -0.03
CA ILE A 6 -4.26 6.44 1.22
C ILE A 6 -2.99 6.37 2.08
N PHE A 7 -1.85 6.03 1.49
CA PHE A 7 -0.60 5.95 2.25
C PHE A 7 -0.13 7.32 2.72
N THR A 8 -0.31 8.37 1.91
CA THR A 8 0.00 9.75 2.30
C THR A 8 -0.86 10.18 3.50
N ASP A 9 -2.14 9.84 3.50
CA ASP A 9 -3.04 10.13 4.62
C ASP A 9 -2.59 9.42 5.90
N TYR A 10 -2.21 8.13 5.84
CA TYR A 10 -1.63 7.44 6.99
C TYR A 10 -0.35 8.12 7.50
N ARG A 11 0.50 8.61 6.60
CA ARG A 11 1.74 9.29 6.94
C ARG A 11 1.52 10.64 7.62
N LEU A 12 0.54 11.42 7.14
CA LEU A 12 0.20 12.74 7.66
C LEU A 12 -0.66 12.67 8.93
N GLY A 13 -1.47 11.62 9.08
CA GLY A 13 -2.39 11.43 10.21
C GLY A 13 -1.77 10.76 11.44
N SER A 14 -0.51 10.31 11.38
CA SER A 14 0.17 9.65 12.51
C SER A 14 1.22 10.56 13.14
N GLU A 15 1.33 10.52 14.46
CA GLU A 15 2.32 11.29 15.21
C GLU A 15 3.76 10.83 14.93
N THR A 16 3.94 9.51 14.72
CA THR A 16 5.26 8.93 14.45
C THR A 16 5.31 8.21 13.10
N TYR A 17 6.52 8.14 12.53
CA TYR A 17 6.76 7.36 11.31
C TYR A 17 6.49 5.86 11.53
N GLY A 18 6.83 5.33 12.71
CA GLY A 18 6.63 3.91 13.04
C GLY A 18 5.16 3.52 13.09
N ASP A 19 4.31 4.36 13.69
CA ASP A 19 2.86 4.11 13.75
C ASP A 19 2.24 4.19 12.36
N ALA A 20 2.62 5.21 11.57
CA ALA A 20 2.19 5.34 10.17
C ALA A 20 2.56 4.09 9.36
N LEU A 21 3.81 3.63 9.48
CA LEU A 21 4.31 2.46 8.77
C LEU A 21 3.57 1.18 9.20
N MET A 22 3.30 1.00 10.49
CA MET A 22 2.58 -0.16 11.00
C MET A 22 1.16 -0.22 10.43
N ILE A 23 0.43 0.90 10.44
CA ILE A 23 -0.95 0.97 9.92
C ILE A 23 -0.95 0.76 8.40
N ALA A 24 -0.07 1.47 7.69
CA ALA A 24 0.06 1.35 6.23
C ALA A 24 0.43 -0.08 5.81
N SER A 25 1.28 -0.78 6.56
CA SER A 25 1.66 -2.17 6.27
C SER A 25 0.48 -3.13 6.42
N ARG A 26 -0.39 -2.92 7.42
CA ARG A 26 -1.62 -3.73 7.57
C ARG A 26 -2.56 -3.51 6.40
N PHE A 27 -2.76 -2.26 5.99
CA PHE A 27 -3.57 -1.94 4.81
C PHE A 27 -2.96 -2.55 3.55
N TYR A 28 -1.64 -2.48 3.37
CA TYR A 28 -0.95 -3.08 2.24
C TYR A 28 -1.24 -4.58 2.13
N THR A 29 -1.13 -5.35 3.22
CA THR A 29 -1.43 -6.78 3.22
C THR A 29 -2.88 -7.07 2.82
N LEU A 30 -3.85 -6.29 3.33
CA LEU A 30 -5.27 -6.44 2.95
C LEU A 30 -5.49 -6.13 1.47
N ALA A 31 -4.92 -5.03 0.97
CA ALA A 31 -5.05 -4.64 -0.43
C ALA A 31 -4.41 -5.66 -1.40
N VAL A 32 -3.30 -6.29 -1.00
CA VAL A 32 -2.72 -7.42 -1.76
C VAL A 32 -3.70 -8.59 -1.83
N GLY A 33 -4.28 -8.98 -0.68
CA GLY A 33 -5.28 -10.05 -0.61
C GLY A 33 -6.48 -9.78 -1.53
N ASP A 34 -7.07 -8.59 -1.43
CA ASP A 34 -8.21 -8.19 -2.25
C ASP A 34 -7.91 -8.25 -3.75
N VAL A 35 -6.72 -7.81 -4.18
CA VAL A 35 -6.33 -7.86 -5.60
C VAL A 35 -6.13 -9.30 -6.07
N LEU A 36 -5.55 -10.17 -5.25
CA LEU A 36 -5.28 -11.57 -5.61
C LEU A 36 -6.56 -12.43 -5.61
N GLU A 37 -7.50 -12.16 -4.73
CA GLU A 37 -8.73 -12.93 -4.59
C GLU A 37 -9.86 -12.43 -5.51
N SER A 38 -9.77 -11.19 -6.01
CA SER A 38 -10.79 -10.60 -6.88
C SER A 38 -10.93 -11.34 -8.22
N SER A 39 -12.13 -11.89 -8.46
CA SER A 39 -12.50 -12.49 -9.76
C SER A 39 -12.73 -11.45 -10.86
N HIS A 40 -12.70 -10.16 -10.54
CA HIS A 40 -12.97 -9.07 -11.50
C HIS A 40 -11.75 -8.67 -12.32
N PHE A 41 -10.55 -9.09 -11.93
CA PHE A 41 -9.31 -8.73 -12.62
C PHE A 41 -8.77 -9.89 -13.42
N THR A 42 -8.38 -9.61 -14.66
CA THR A 42 -7.47 -10.47 -15.42
C THR A 42 -6.09 -10.52 -14.76
N ASP A 43 -5.28 -11.51 -15.10
CA ASP A 43 -3.92 -11.64 -14.56
C ASP A 43 -3.06 -10.40 -14.82
N ALA A 44 -3.21 -9.78 -16.01
CA ALA A 44 -2.50 -8.55 -16.36
C ALA A 44 -2.91 -7.37 -15.48
N GLU A 45 -4.21 -7.21 -15.21
CA GLU A 45 -4.73 -6.18 -14.32
C GLU A 45 -4.30 -6.40 -12.88
N ARG A 46 -4.32 -7.65 -12.39
CA ARG A 46 -3.80 -7.98 -11.05
C ARG A 46 -2.34 -7.55 -10.91
N ILE A 47 -1.49 -7.93 -11.87
CA ILE A 47 -0.07 -7.55 -11.87
C ILE A 47 0.09 -6.03 -11.86
N GLN A 48 -0.67 -5.32 -12.69
CA GLN A 48 -0.61 -3.87 -12.76
C GLN A 48 -1.01 -3.21 -11.44
N ARG A 49 -2.11 -3.67 -10.81
CA ARG A 49 -2.58 -3.15 -9.51
C ARG A 49 -1.59 -3.43 -8.38
N LEU A 50 -0.99 -4.61 -8.35
CA LEU A 50 0.06 -4.93 -7.38
C LEU A 50 1.29 -4.03 -7.54
N LYS A 51 1.68 -3.71 -8.79
CA LYS A 51 2.77 -2.76 -9.06
C LYS A 51 2.43 -1.34 -8.58
N GLU A 52 1.21 -0.87 -8.85
CA GLU A 52 0.74 0.43 -8.39
C GLU A 52 0.71 0.52 -6.87
N LEU A 53 0.19 -0.51 -6.19
CA LEU A 53 0.17 -0.61 -4.74
C LEU A 53 1.59 -0.57 -4.15
N ASN A 54 2.51 -1.37 -4.70
CA ASN A 54 3.89 -1.42 -4.24
C ASN A 54 4.65 -0.12 -4.51
N SER A 55 4.44 0.52 -5.66
CA SER A 55 5.05 1.81 -5.96
C SER A 55 4.52 2.90 -5.02
N ALA A 56 3.21 2.94 -4.78
CA ALA A 56 2.61 3.90 -3.86
C ALA A 56 3.13 3.75 -2.43
N PHE A 57 3.20 2.51 -1.93
CA PHE A 57 3.72 2.24 -0.59
C PHE A 57 5.18 2.70 -0.45
N ASN A 58 6.06 2.30 -1.39
CA ASN A 58 7.48 2.66 -1.32
C ASN A 58 7.75 4.15 -1.56
N ASN A 59 6.86 4.87 -2.25
CA ASN A 59 6.98 6.32 -2.39
C ASN A 59 6.75 7.05 -1.06
N VAL A 60 5.85 6.56 -0.21
CA VAL A 60 5.54 7.19 1.08
C VAL A 60 6.42 6.65 2.20
N PHE A 61 6.73 5.35 2.15
CA PHE A 61 7.52 4.62 3.14
C PHE A 61 8.73 3.95 2.49
N PRO A 62 9.73 4.75 2.05
CA PRO A 62 10.92 4.20 1.39
C PRO A 62 11.63 3.21 2.33
N ASN A 63 12.08 2.10 1.75
CA ASN A 63 12.77 0.99 2.43
C ASN A 63 11.94 0.26 3.50
N GLY A 64 10.62 0.47 3.60
CA GLY A 64 9.73 -0.32 4.49
C GLY A 64 10.14 -0.33 5.96
N GLY A 65 10.97 0.61 6.41
CA GLY A 65 11.52 0.66 7.76
C GLY A 65 12.82 -0.13 7.99
N VAL A 66 13.51 -0.60 6.95
CA VAL A 66 14.88 -1.13 7.11
C VAL A 66 15.83 0.07 7.21
N SER A 67 16.15 0.46 8.45
CA SER A 67 17.29 1.31 8.80
C SER A 67 18.48 0.46 9.19
#